data_AF-A0AAD9NZ31-F1
#
_entry.id   AF-A0AAD9NZ31-F1
#
_cell.length_a   1.000
_cell.length_b   1.000
_cell.length_c   1.000
_cell.angle_alpha   90.00
_cell.angle_beta   90.00
_cell.angle_gamma   90.00
#
_symmetry.space_group_name_H-M   'P 1'
#
loop_
_entity.id
_entity.type
_entity.pdbx_description
1 polymer ?
#
loop_
_entity_poly.entity_id
_entity_poly.type
_entity_poly.pdbx_seq_one_letter_code
_entity_poly.pdbx_strand_id
1 'polypeptide(L)'
;MGGNTNLCGTQVRPAVSHWRSFCVSSKTAELSINMLSAEVKFAQFVAEHNLSFAVADHFTKLTKQLFPDSVIAGRFSSGRMKTTMIVKKALAPHLDAYVVKLSQNSQTKATTRVRRSLVILVKVFDAKTDHAATRFLDIPICNIGTGENIFNAIDDCLRYLFI
;
A
#
# COMPACT_ATOMS: atom_id res chain seq x y z
N MET A 1 61.27 -41.92 -45.20
CA MET A 1 59.93 -42.45 -45.52
C MET A 1 59.53 -43.31 -44.34
N GLY A 2 58.50 -43.10 -43.55
CA GLY A 2 57.26 -42.32 -43.66
C GLY A 2 56.17 -43.16 -42.98
N GLY A 3 55.40 -42.59 -42.04
CA GLY A 3 54.14 -43.12 -41.49
C GLY A 3 54.28 -44.12 -40.33
N ASN A 4 54.07 -43.78 -39.05
CA ASN A 4 52.87 -43.33 -38.31
C ASN A 4 51.83 -44.45 -38.06
N THR A 5 51.63 -44.84 -36.78
CA THR A 5 50.31 -44.92 -36.13
C THR A 5 50.43 -45.12 -34.60
N ASN A 6 49.97 -44.09 -33.87
CA ASN A 6 49.03 -44.11 -32.74
C ASN A 6 49.32 -44.94 -31.49
N LEU A 7 49.67 -44.26 -30.39
CA LEU A 7 49.17 -44.60 -29.05
C LEU A 7 48.67 -43.36 -28.31
N CYS A 8 47.44 -43.54 -27.82
CA CYS A 8 46.62 -42.72 -26.95
C CYS A 8 47.41 -41.89 -25.90
N GLY A 9 47.24 -40.57 -25.92
CA GLY A 9 47.73 -39.65 -24.90
C GLY A 9 46.61 -38.68 -24.49
N THR A 10 46.15 -38.81 -23.25
CA THR A 10 45.13 -38.01 -22.59
C THR A 10 45.54 -36.54 -22.55
N GLN A 11 44.84 -35.66 -23.28
CA GLN A 11 45.06 -34.22 -23.20
C GLN A 11 44.08 -33.59 -22.20
N VAL A 12 44.57 -33.35 -20.98
CA VAL A 12 43.90 -32.55 -19.96
C VAL A 12 43.74 -31.12 -20.51
N ARG A 13 42.50 -30.68 -20.73
CA ARG A 13 42.20 -29.28 -21.07
C ARG A 13 42.24 -28.45 -19.79
N PRO A 14 43.01 -27.34 -19.72
CA PRO A 14 42.91 -26.46 -18.56
C PRO A 14 41.55 -25.77 -18.57
N ALA A 15 40.88 -25.77 -17.42
CA ALA A 15 39.66 -25.01 -17.19
C ALA A 15 40.00 -23.52 -17.24
N VAL A 16 39.76 -22.87 -18.37
CA VAL A 16 39.86 -21.42 -18.48
C VAL A 16 38.64 -20.85 -17.76
N SER A 17 38.85 -20.41 -16.51
CA SER A 17 37.85 -19.67 -15.76
C SER A 17 37.65 -18.32 -16.45
N HIS A 18 36.58 -18.22 -17.22
CA HIS A 18 36.16 -16.97 -17.84
C HIS A 18 35.54 -16.08 -16.75
N TRP A 19 36.39 -15.37 -16.01
CA TRP A 19 35.99 -14.32 -15.07
C TRP A 19 35.41 -13.15 -15.86
N ARG A 20 34.11 -13.17 -16.17
CA ARG A 20 33.39 -11.93 -16.50
C ARG A 20 33.24 -11.16 -15.20
N SER A 21 34.13 -10.19 -15.00
CA SER A 21 33.87 -9.11 -14.05
C SER A 21 32.53 -8.47 -14.43
N PHE A 22 31.52 -8.67 -13.58
CA PHE A 22 30.25 -7.98 -13.69
C PHE A 22 30.44 -6.59 -13.09
N CYS A 23 31.06 -5.70 -13.87
CA CYS A 23 31.06 -4.28 -13.55
C CYS A 23 29.62 -3.76 -13.74
N VAL A 24 28.82 -3.80 -12.66
CA VAL A 24 27.58 -3.03 -12.59
C VAL A 24 27.98 -1.57 -12.79
N SER A 25 27.54 -0.96 -13.88
CA SER A 25 27.70 0.47 -14.10
C SER A 25 27.09 1.22 -12.91
N SER A 26 27.93 1.86 -12.09
CA SER A 26 27.58 2.48 -10.80
C SER A 26 26.33 3.37 -10.85
N LYS A 27 26.13 4.06 -11.97
CA LYS A 27 24.95 4.92 -12.23
C LYS A 27 23.62 4.18 -12.12
N THR A 28 23.56 2.91 -12.52
CA THR A 28 22.32 2.11 -12.46
C THR A 28 21.96 1.69 -11.04
N ALA A 29 22.97 1.48 -10.18
CA ALA A 29 22.78 1.15 -8.78
C ALA A 29 22.27 2.36 -7.99
N GLU A 30 22.86 3.54 -8.19
CA GLU A 30 22.44 4.79 -7.53
C GLU A 30 20.98 5.16 -7.87
N LEU A 31 20.58 5.01 -9.14
CA LEU A 31 19.20 5.23 -9.56
C LEU A 31 18.21 4.29 -8.86
N SER A 32 18.58 3.03 -8.66
CA SER A 32 17.74 2.05 -7.98
C SER A 32 17.55 2.36 -6.49
N ILE A 33 18.60 2.85 -5.82
CA ILE A 33 18.56 3.26 -4.41
C ILE A 33 17.64 4.47 -4.24
N ASN A 34 17.75 5.46 -5.14
CA ASN A 34 16.90 6.65 -5.10
C ASN A 34 15.43 6.32 -5.35
N MET A 35 15.15 5.37 -6.25
CA MET A 35 13.80 4.85 -6.48
C MET A 35 13.24 4.16 -5.23
N LEU A 36 14.01 3.27 -4.61
CA LEU A 36 13.60 2.59 -3.37
C LEU A 36 13.35 3.60 -2.24
N SER A 37 14.19 4.61 -2.11
CA SER A 37 14.01 5.68 -1.13
C SER A 37 12.70 6.43 -1.35
N ALA A 38 12.35 6.76 -2.59
CA ALA A 38 11.10 7.43 -2.93
C ALA A 38 9.88 6.55 -2.57
N GLU A 39 9.93 5.25 -2.85
CA GLU A 39 8.85 4.31 -2.52
C GLU A 39 8.67 4.13 -1.01
N VAL A 40 9.75 4.06 -0.25
CA VAL A 40 9.69 3.98 1.22
C VAL A 40 9.13 5.26 1.82
N LYS A 41 9.56 6.44 1.34
CA LYS A 41 9.01 7.74 1.79
C LYS A 41 7.53 7.86 1.48
N PHE A 42 7.10 7.42 0.30
CA PHE A 42 5.68 7.40 -0.05
C PHE A 42 4.88 6.43 0.84
N ALA A 43 5.41 5.24 1.11
CA ALA A 43 4.79 4.27 2.01
C ALA A 43 4.66 4.80 3.45
N GLN A 44 5.67 5.53 3.92
CA GLN A 44 5.63 6.23 5.21
C GLN A 44 4.53 7.30 5.24
N PHE A 45 4.44 8.15 4.21
CA PHE A 45 3.37 9.15 4.11
C PHE A 45 1.96 8.52 4.12
N VAL A 46 1.77 7.41 3.41
CA VAL A 46 0.50 6.67 3.42
C VAL A 46 0.17 6.15 4.83
N ALA A 47 1.17 5.68 5.58
CA ALA A 47 0.98 5.19 6.94
C ALA A 47 0.71 6.31 7.95
N GLU A 48 1.45 7.42 7.88
CA GLU A 48 1.31 8.56 8.80
C GLU A 48 -0.07 9.23 8.71
N HIS A 49 -0.61 9.34 7.50
CA HIS A 49 -1.91 9.95 7.26
C HIS A 49 -3.08 8.94 7.19
N ASN A 50 -2.82 7.66 7.48
CA ASN A 50 -3.80 6.58 7.42
C ASN A 50 -4.59 6.56 6.10
N LEU A 51 -3.89 6.77 4.98
CA LEU A 51 -4.49 6.82 3.65
C LEU A 51 -4.80 5.41 3.15
N SER A 52 -5.88 5.29 2.37
CA SER A 52 -6.20 4.01 1.71
C SER A 52 -5.09 3.61 0.74
N PHE A 53 -4.69 2.34 0.77
CA PHE A 53 -3.73 1.80 -0.21
C PHE A 53 -4.25 1.83 -1.65
N ALA A 54 -5.56 2.06 -1.87
CA ALA A 54 -6.09 2.32 -3.21
C ALA A 54 -5.54 3.63 -3.81
N VAL A 55 -5.19 4.61 -2.97
CA VAL A 55 -4.56 5.86 -3.42
C VAL A 55 -3.20 5.58 -4.05
N ALA A 56 -2.47 4.57 -3.57
CA ALA A 56 -1.17 4.18 -4.13
C ALA A 56 -1.26 3.69 -5.59
N ASP A 57 -2.34 2.99 -5.93
CA ASP A 57 -2.60 2.50 -7.30
C ASP A 57 -2.81 3.67 -8.29
N HIS A 58 -3.54 4.69 -7.87
CA HIS A 58 -3.77 5.90 -8.66
C HIS A 58 -2.54 6.82 -8.68
N PHE A 59 -1.89 6.98 -7.54
CA PHE A 59 -0.71 7.83 -7.39
C PHE A 59 0.40 7.36 -8.33
N THR A 60 0.65 6.04 -8.43
CA THR A 60 1.65 5.49 -9.35
C THR A 60 1.42 5.91 -10.82
N LYS A 61 0.16 6.07 -11.24
CA LYS A 61 -0.18 6.55 -12.59
C LYS A 61 0.02 8.06 -12.70
N LEU A 62 -0.41 8.81 -11.68
CA LEU A 62 -0.28 10.26 -11.61
C LEU A 62 1.19 10.72 -11.56
N THR A 63 2.07 10.03 -10.84
CA THR A 63 3.49 10.38 -10.71
C THR A 63 4.20 10.46 -12.06
N LYS A 64 3.81 9.61 -13.03
CA LYS A 64 4.36 9.61 -14.39
C LYS A 64 3.89 10.79 -15.23
N GLN A 65 2.69 11.29 -14.95
CA GLN A 65 2.12 12.45 -15.63
C GLN A 65 2.61 13.77 -15.01
N LEU A 66 2.76 13.80 -13.69
CA LEU A 66 3.25 14.97 -12.95
C LEU A 66 4.72 15.26 -13.23
N PHE A 67 5.53 14.22 -13.44
CA PHE A 67 6.98 14.35 -13.62
C PHE A 67 7.47 13.58 -14.86
N PRO A 68 7.15 14.07 -16.07
CA PRO A 68 7.52 13.39 -17.31
C PRO A 68 9.05 13.30 -17.51
N ASP A 69 9.80 14.28 -17.03
CA ASP A 69 11.25 14.37 -17.21
C ASP A 69 12.04 13.53 -16.19
N SER A 70 11.39 13.10 -15.11
CA SER A 70 12.05 12.37 -14.04
C SER A 70 12.12 10.88 -14.34
N VAL A 71 13.33 10.37 -14.55
CA VAL A 71 13.59 8.93 -14.72
C VAL A 71 13.15 8.13 -13.48
N ILE A 72 13.24 8.74 -12.29
CA ILE A 72 12.81 8.12 -11.02
C ILE A 72 11.29 7.99 -10.98
N ALA A 73 10.57 9.07 -11.33
CA ALA A 73 9.11 9.08 -11.39
C ALA A 73 8.56 8.14 -12.47
N GLY A 74 9.23 8.05 -13.63
CA GLY A 74 8.87 7.14 -14.70
C GLY A 74 8.96 5.66 -14.30
N ARG A 75 9.95 5.32 -13.45
CA ARG A 75 10.16 3.96 -12.93
C ARG A 75 9.45 3.68 -11.60
N PHE A 76 8.99 4.71 -10.90
CA PHE A 76 8.25 4.58 -9.66
C PHE A 76 7.04 3.68 -9.85
N SER A 77 6.97 2.62 -9.05
CA SER A 77 5.91 1.60 -9.15
C SER A 77 5.60 1.04 -7.77
N SER A 78 4.88 1.82 -6.96
CA SER A 78 4.44 1.44 -5.62
C SER A 78 2.91 1.34 -5.55
N GLY A 79 2.36 0.36 -6.26
CA GLY A 79 0.95 -0.01 -6.11
C GLY A 79 0.64 -0.58 -4.72
N ARG A 80 -0.63 -0.89 -4.48
CA ARG A 80 -1.16 -1.38 -3.20
C ARG A 80 -0.30 -2.47 -2.56
N MET A 81 -0.02 -3.56 -3.29
CA MET A 81 0.73 -4.70 -2.73
C MET A 81 2.12 -4.30 -2.25
N LYS A 82 2.86 -3.52 -3.05
CA LYS A 82 4.23 -3.13 -2.73
C LYS A 82 4.24 -2.18 -1.53
N THR A 83 3.36 -1.19 -1.52
CA THR A 83 3.20 -0.24 -0.42
C THR A 83 2.78 -0.96 0.86
N THR A 84 1.82 -1.89 0.80
CA THR A 84 1.43 -2.71 1.95
C THR A 84 2.59 -3.57 2.47
N MET A 85 3.39 -4.17 1.58
CA MET A 85 4.56 -4.95 2.00
C MET A 85 5.63 -4.08 2.66
N ILE A 86 5.93 -2.91 2.10
CA ILE A 86 6.88 -1.96 2.70
C ILE A 86 6.39 -1.52 4.08
N VAL A 87 5.12 -1.13 4.22
CA VAL A 87 4.55 -0.73 5.52
C VAL A 87 4.61 -1.89 6.52
N LYS A 88 4.13 -3.09 6.13
CA LYS A 88 4.03 -4.24 7.06
C LYS A 88 5.37 -4.88 7.40
N LYS A 89 6.32 -4.92 6.47
CA LYS A 89 7.58 -5.68 6.63
C LYS A 89 8.77 -4.79 6.95
N ALA A 90 8.81 -3.56 6.41
CA ALA A 90 9.90 -2.64 6.68
C ALA A 90 9.55 -1.69 7.84
N LEU A 91 8.41 -1.00 7.78
CA LEU A 91 8.09 0.06 8.76
C LEU A 91 7.56 -0.48 10.09
N ALA A 92 6.64 -1.45 10.07
CA ALA A 92 5.97 -1.94 11.28
C ALA A 92 6.94 -2.47 12.36
N PRO A 93 7.95 -3.30 12.08
CA PRO A 93 8.85 -3.80 13.12
C PRO A 93 9.63 -2.70 13.86
N HIS A 94 9.94 -1.60 13.16
CA HIS A 94 10.63 -0.46 13.77
C HIS A 94 9.70 0.41 14.61
N LEU A 95 8.43 0.54 14.21
CA LEU A 95 7.41 1.22 15.02
C LEU A 95 7.00 0.40 16.24
N ASP A 96 6.84 -0.92 16.12
CA ASP A 96 6.41 -1.78 17.24
C ASP A 96 7.40 -1.70 18.40
N ALA A 97 8.71 -1.67 18.12
CA ALA A 97 9.73 -1.49 19.15
C ALA A 97 9.64 -0.12 19.86
N TYR A 98 9.21 0.93 19.15
CA TYR A 98 8.99 2.26 19.70
C TYR A 98 7.69 2.32 20.53
N VAL A 99 6.61 1.72 20.02
CA VAL A 99 5.32 1.62 20.71
C VAL A 99 5.44 0.81 21.99
N VAL A 100 6.17 -0.31 21.99
CA VAL A 100 6.44 -1.12 23.19
C VAL A 100 7.22 -0.31 24.25
N LYS A 101 8.17 0.52 23.85
CA LYS A 101 8.88 1.42 24.77
C LYS A 101 7.97 2.52 25.33
N LEU A 102 7.08 3.09 24.50
CA LEU A 102 6.09 4.07 24.95
C LEU A 102 5.02 3.45 25.86
N SER A 103 4.63 2.20 25.64
CA SER A 103 3.64 1.50 26.46
C SER A 103 4.20 1.08 27.82
N GLN A 104 5.52 0.86 27.91
CA GLN A 104 6.19 0.60 29.19
C GLN A 104 6.31 1.86 30.06
N ASN A 105 6.35 3.05 29.46
CA ASN A 105 6.52 4.33 30.16
C ASN A 105 5.23 5.13 30.39
N SER A 106 4.11 4.78 29.77
CA SER A 106 2.85 5.52 29.96
C SER A 106 1.70 4.57 30.27
N GLN A 107 0.98 4.86 31.35
CA GLN A 107 -0.37 4.34 31.57
C GLN A 107 -1.34 4.97 30.54
N THR A 108 -1.14 4.72 29.25
CA THR A 108 -2.10 5.15 28.23
C THR A 108 -3.18 4.09 28.13
N LYS A 109 -4.22 4.25 28.95
CA LYS A 109 -5.52 3.65 28.69
C LYS A 109 -5.92 4.08 27.27
N ALA A 110 -5.85 3.15 26.33
CA ALA A 110 -6.43 3.32 25.01
C ALA A 110 -7.88 3.75 25.22
N THR A 111 -8.19 5.02 24.97
CA THR A 111 -9.56 5.51 24.97
C THR A 111 -10.21 4.85 23.78
N THR A 112 -10.84 3.71 24.04
CA THR A 112 -11.82 3.08 23.16
C THR A 112 -13.03 4.02 23.11
N ARG A 113 -12.87 5.19 22.48
CA ARG A 113 -13.99 5.91 21.87
C ARG A 113 -14.37 5.13 20.63
N VAL A 114 -14.87 3.91 20.82
CA VAL A 114 -15.56 3.15 19.78
C VAL A 114 -16.82 3.94 19.50
N ARG A 115 -16.71 4.92 18.60
CA ARG A 115 -17.85 5.67 18.09
C ARG A 115 -18.69 4.65 17.34
N ARG A 116 -19.83 4.30 17.91
CA ARG A 116 -20.83 3.48 17.23
C ARG A 116 -21.51 4.41 16.24
N SER A 117 -21.48 4.06 14.97
CA SER A 117 -22.17 4.80 13.92
C SER A 117 -23.32 3.98 13.39
N LEU A 118 -24.45 4.63 13.13
CA LEU A 118 -25.60 4.02 12.48
C LEU A 118 -25.46 4.28 10.98
N VAL A 119 -25.71 3.29 10.14
CA VAL A 119 -25.73 3.47 8.68
C VAL A 119 -27.19 3.50 8.22
N ILE A 120 -27.61 4.60 7.60
CA ILE A 120 -28.97 4.73 7.07
C ILE A 120 -28.94 4.50 5.56
N LEU A 121 -29.62 3.44 5.11
CA LEU A 121 -29.80 3.09 3.71
C LEU A 121 -31.29 3.20 3.38
N VAL A 122 -31.62 3.94 2.33
CA VAL A 122 -32.99 4.05 1.84
C VAL A 122 -33.13 3.21 0.59
N LYS A 123 -34.04 2.25 0.61
CA LYS A 123 -34.40 1.46 -0.57
C LYS A 123 -35.68 2.04 -1.15
N VAL A 124 -35.57 2.70 -2.29
CA VAL A 124 -36.71 3.23 -3.04
C VAL A 124 -37.05 2.24 -4.14
N PHE A 125 -38.31 1.82 -4.16
CA PHE A 125 -38.88 1.05 -5.26
C PHE A 125 -39.60 1.99 -6.22
N ASP A 126 -39.19 2.00 -7.48
CA ASP A 126 -39.91 2.72 -8.52
C ASP A 126 -40.77 1.74 -9.31
N ALA A 127 -42.08 1.86 -9.11
CA ALA A 127 -43.08 1.01 -9.76
C ALA A 127 -43.13 1.18 -11.29
N LYS A 128 -42.60 2.28 -11.83
CA LYS A 128 -42.57 2.52 -13.29
C LYS A 128 -41.43 1.79 -13.98
N THR A 129 -40.32 1.58 -13.27
CA THR A 129 -39.11 0.94 -13.79
C THR A 129 -38.91 -0.48 -13.26
N ASP A 130 -39.84 -0.98 -12.42
CA ASP A 130 -39.79 -2.26 -11.70
C ASP A 130 -38.41 -2.51 -11.05
N HIS A 131 -37.82 -1.45 -10.52
CA HIS A 131 -36.46 -1.46 -10.04
C HIS A 131 -36.38 -0.89 -8.63
N ALA A 132 -35.76 -1.66 -7.72
CA ALA A 132 -35.47 -1.21 -6.38
C ALA A 132 -34.03 -0.68 -6.30
N ALA A 133 -33.86 0.61 -6.06
CA ALA A 133 -32.56 1.22 -5.86
C ALA A 133 -32.32 1.46 -4.37
N THR A 134 -31.23 0.89 -3.85
CA THR A 134 -30.73 1.22 -2.50
C THR A 134 -29.76 2.37 -2.61
N ARG A 135 -30.02 3.46 -1.90
CA ARG A 135 -29.13 4.62 -1.82
C ARG A 135 -28.65 4.83 -0.40
N PHE A 136 -27.40 5.26 -0.31
CA PHE A 136 -26.81 5.72 0.94
C PHE A 136 -27.44 7.07 1.32
N LEU A 137 -27.94 7.19 2.54
CA LEU A 137 -28.50 8.43 3.06
C LEU A 137 -27.49 9.17 3.94
N ASP A 138 -27.12 8.58 5.08
CA ASP A 138 -26.20 9.20 6.04
C ASP A 138 -25.61 8.20 7.06
N ILE A 139 -24.56 8.61 7.77
CA ILE A 139 -23.93 7.87 8.89
C ILE A 139 -23.85 8.76 10.14
N PRO A 140 -24.95 8.89 10.93
CA PRO A 140 -24.88 9.58 12.21
C PRO A 140 -24.08 8.80 13.25
N ILE A 141 -23.41 9.53 14.14
CA ILE A 141 -22.65 8.96 15.25
C ILE A 141 -23.61 8.78 16.44
N CYS A 142 -23.92 7.53 16.78
CA CYS A 142 -24.81 7.16 17.87
C CYS A 142 -24.03 6.37 18.94
N ASN A 143 -23.37 7.05 19.86
CA ASN A 143 -22.49 6.40 20.85
C ASN A 143 -23.24 5.46 21.82
N ILE A 144 -24.54 5.69 22.02
CA ILE A 144 -25.42 5.00 22.96
C ILE A 144 -26.49 4.24 22.18
N GLY A 145 -26.54 2.91 22.33
CA GLY A 145 -27.47 2.03 21.61
C GLY A 145 -28.84 1.87 22.28
N THR A 146 -29.42 2.95 22.79
CA THR A 146 -30.80 2.95 23.29
C THR A 146 -31.77 3.28 22.15
N GLY A 147 -32.97 2.70 22.17
CA GLY A 147 -33.98 2.92 21.12
C GLY A 147 -34.32 4.40 20.91
N GLU A 148 -34.38 5.17 21.99
CA GLU A 148 -34.58 6.63 21.97
C GLU A 148 -33.46 7.37 21.22
N ASN A 149 -32.19 7.04 21.48
CA ASN A 149 -31.07 7.70 20.82
C ASN A 149 -30.95 7.32 19.34
N ILE A 150 -31.33 6.08 18.99
CA ILE A 150 -31.40 5.65 17.60
C ILE A 150 -32.52 6.40 16.88
N PHE A 151 -33.70 6.52 17.50
CA PHE A 151 -34.84 7.25 16.93
C PHE A 151 -34.50 8.73 16.71
N ASN A 152 -33.97 9.40 17.72
CA ASN A 152 -33.58 10.82 17.62
C ASN A 152 -32.54 11.05 16.53
N ALA A 153 -31.54 10.16 16.40
CA ALA A 153 -30.54 10.27 15.34
C ALA A 153 -31.11 10.08 13.93
N ILE A 154 -32.11 9.20 13.76
CA ILE A 154 -32.79 9.01 12.47
C ILE A 154 -33.67 10.23 12.16
N ASP A 155 -34.44 10.70 13.14
CA ASP A 155 -35.33 11.86 13.01
C ASP A 155 -34.54 13.13 12.64
N ASP A 156 -33.39 13.36 13.30
CA ASP A 156 -32.49 14.46 12.95
C ASP A 156 -31.95 14.31 11.52
N CYS A 157 -31.42 13.14 11.12
CA CYS A 157 -30.93 12.92 9.75
C CYS A 157 -32.00 13.13 8.68
N LEU A 158 -33.25 12.75 8.94
CA LEU A 158 -34.35 12.94 8.00
C LEU A 158 -34.79 14.41 7.93
N ARG A 159 -34.80 15.14 9.06
CA ARG A 159 -35.14 16.57 9.08
C ARG A 159 -34.19 17.39 8.20
N TYR A 160 -32.88 17.14 8.24
CA TYR A 160 -31.92 17.86 7.39
C TYR A 160 -32.06 17.56 5.89
N LEU A 161 -32.73 16.46 5.51
CA LEU A 161 -32.91 16.08 4.10
C LEU A 161 -34.13 16.77 3.45
N PHE A 162 -35.12 17.19 4.23
CA PHE A 162 -36.40 17.73 3.75
C PHE A 162 -36.56 19.25 3.97
N ILE A 163 -35.47 19.96 4.28
CA ILE A 163 -35.37 21.43 4.26
C ILE A 163 -34.65 21.84 2.98
#